data_AF-A0A3E0PK54-F1
#
_entry.id   AF-A0A3E0PK54-F1
#
_cell.length_a   1.000
_cell.length_b   1.000
_cell.length_c   1.000
_cell.angle_alpha   90.00
_cell.angle_beta   90.00
_cell.angle_gamma   90.00
#
_symmetry.space_group_name_H-M   'P 1'
#
loop_
_entity.id
_entity.type
_entity.pdbx_description
1 polymer ?
#
loop_
_entity_poly.entity_id
_entity_poly.type
_entity_poly.pdbx_seq_one_letter_code
_entity_poly.pdbx_strand_id
1 'polypeptide(L)'
;MLSLMGNETKNVNQGPIWSLRRWRNKTSNSDPAFVLEKLSKALKKKLNRSLKTILNLTDGFDSILAIQLSLDLLSNTRLEIEKALAYRNLITGDVAISLLDEEIGKVLTLIKSGHFTDSPRALSNALFTINQLFCAKQQIKNQFSIITTPALLDKKAPVLQPGSGTPKQLPLTTGATGRRMIIHSSVLVQLNQSLFPAERMIVAAGVKCGGDISVGGVYDVTGEASQAGVKADANLLGRALIAMETTETYFALWVHSHPGQGKNATRPSSIDLNQEQDWLKDYSPNLVNAIMVRDRFIRFWGKSIETNRVTIKVVGSGVQKIEPNIYKLD
;
A
#
# COMPACT_ATOMS: atom_id res chain seq x y z
N MET A 1 51.69 -25.69 66.47
CA MET A 1 52.08 -25.70 65.04
C MET A 1 51.01 -26.50 64.31
N LEU A 2 50.08 -25.81 63.61
CA LEU A 2 48.97 -26.34 62.76
C LEU A 2 47.91 -27.17 63.56
N SER A 3 46.61 -27.23 63.28
CA SER A 3 45.82 -26.96 62.08
C SER A 3 44.33 -26.81 62.46
N LEU A 4 43.66 -25.87 61.78
CA LEU A 4 42.25 -25.82 61.35
C LEU A 4 41.10 -25.94 62.37
N MET A 5 40.56 -24.75 62.65
CA MET A 5 39.26 -24.46 63.25
C MET A 5 38.09 -24.85 62.33
N GLY A 6 37.02 -25.35 62.95
CA GLY A 6 35.67 -25.35 62.39
C GLY A 6 35.00 -23.98 62.55
N ASN A 7 33.93 -23.77 61.79
CA ASN A 7 32.81 -22.88 62.09
C ASN A 7 31.66 -23.25 61.15
N GLU A 8 30.57 -23.78 61.71
CA GLU A 8 29.35 -23.04 62.06
C GLU A 8 28.57 -22.53 60.84
N THR A 9 27.55 -23.32 60.51
CA THR A 9 26.44 -22.98 59.63
C THR A 9 25.57 -21.89 60.23
N LYS A 10 25.46 -20.74 59.55
CA LYS A 10 24.39 -19.76 59.77
C LYS A 10 23.61 -19.48 58.48
N ASN A 11 22.29 -19.52 58.65
CA ASN A 11 21.24 -19.10 57.73
C ASN A 11 21.56 -17.79 57.01
N VAL A 12 21.40 -17.77 55.68
CA VAL A 12 21.18 -16.55 54.90
C VAL A 12 20.06 -16.76 53.89
N ASN A 13 18.93 -16.11 54.19
CA ASN A 13 17.91 -15.52 53.34
C ASN A 13 17.83 -15.93 51.86
N GLN A 14 16.65 -16.46 51.53
CA GLN A 14 16.03 -16.40 50.22
C GLN A 14 15.92 -14.94 49.74
N GLY A 15 16.71 -14.59 48.73
CA GLY A 15 16.58 -13.37 47.93
C GLY A 15 16.14 -13.71 46.50
N PRO A 16 15.36 -12.85 45.83
CA PRO A 16 14.63 -13.22 44.63
C PRO A 16 15.57 -13.43 43.44
N ILE A 17 15.36 -14.57 42.77
CA ILE A 17 15.89 -14.88 41.45
C ILE A 17 15.49 -13.72 40.52
N TRP A 18 16.50 -13.03 39.99
CA TRP A 18 16.34 -12.02 38.95
C TRP A 18 15.69 -12.67 37.72
N SER A 19 14.36 -12.57 37.66
CA SER A 19 13.60 -12.85 36.45
C SER A 19 14.17 -11.99 35.32
N LEU A 20 14.56 -12.64 34.23
CA LEU A 20 14.74 -12.03 32.91
C LEU A 20 13.41 -11.38 32.52
N ARG A 21 13.19 -10.15 33.00
CA ARG A 21 12.16 -9.25 32.48
C ARG A 21 12.55 -8.98 31.03
N ARG A 22 11.92 -9.73 30.12
CA ARG A 22 11.74 -9.36 28.72
C ARG A 22 11.41 -7.87 28.68
N TRP A 23 12.40 -7.09 28.27
CA TRP A 23 12.21 -5.72 27.84
C TRP A 23 11.22 -5.78 26.68
N ARG A 24 9.95 -5.53 26.99
CA ARG A 24 8.89 -5.41 26.01
C ARG A 24 9.12 -4.06 25.35
N ASN A 25 10.08 -4.01 24.41
CA ASN A 25 10.24 -2.87 23.53
C ASN A 25 8.87 -2.57 22.95
N LYS A 26 8.36 -1.36 23.22
CA LYS A 26 7.25 -0.80 22.45
C LYS A 26 7.74 -0.86 21.00
N THR A 27 7.20 -1.82 20.25
CA THR A 27 7.50 -2.00 18.83
C THR A 27 7.11 -0.69 18.17
N SER A 28 8.11 0.11 17.81
CA SER A 28 7.88 1.35 17.09
C SER A 28 7.19 0.99 15.77
N ASN A 29 6.43 1.93 15.22
CA ASN A 29 5.81 1.81 13.88
C ASN A 29 6.83 1.64 12.73
N SER A 30 8.10 1.33 13.04
CA SER A 30 9.25 1.21 12.16
C SER A 30 9.87 -0.19 12.20
N ASP A 31 9.09 -1.24 12.49
CA ASP A 31 9.51 -2.65 12.47
C ASP A 31 8.69 -3.39 11.39
N PRO A 32 9.32 -4.03 10.37
CA PRO A 32 8.57 -4.80 9.36
C PRO A 32 7.69 -5.89 9.98
N ALA A 33 8.13 -6.50 11.08
CA ALA A 33 7.35 -7.51 11.79
C ALA A 33 6.05 -6.93 12.35
N PHE A 34 6.03 -5.65 12.75
CA PHE A 34 4.81 -4.99 13.20
C PHE A 34 3.77 -4.85 12.08
N VAL A 35 4.22 -4.59 10.84
CA VAL A 35 3.34 -4.57 9.66
C VAL A 35 2.76 -5.97 9.40
N LEU A 36 3.60 -6.99 9.45
CA LEU A 36 3.18 -8.39 9.29
C LEU A 36 2.22 -8.87 10.39
N GLU A 37 2.41 -8.42 11.64
CA GLU A 37 1.47 -8.70 12.74
C GLU A 37 0.07 -8.10 12.48
N LYS A 38 0.02 -6.85 11.99
CA LYS A 38 -1.25 -6.21 11.61
C LYS A 38 -1.93 -6.97 10.48
N LEU A 39 -1.17 -7.35 9.46
CA LEU A 39 -1.64 -8.16 8.35
C LEU A 39 -2.23 -9.50 8.81
N SER A 40 -1.49 -10.26 9.63
CA SER A 40 -1.99 -11.54 10.18
C SER A 40 -3.31 -11.37 10.96
N LYS A 41 -3.41 -10.32 11.79
CA LYS A 41 -4.65 -10.00 12.52
C LYS A 41 -5.82 -9.68 11.57
N ALA A 42 -5.57 -8.92 10.50
CA ALA A 42 -6.59 -8.60 9.50
C ALA A 42 -7.09 -9.84 8.76
N LEU A 43 -6.18 -10.72 8.33
CA LEU A 43 -6.51 -12.00 7.68
C LEU A 43 -7.31 -12.91 8.61
N LYS A 44 -6.89 -13.07 9.87
CA LYS A 44 -7.61 -13.84 10.89
C LYS A 44 -9.04 -13.33 11.09
N LYS A 45 -9.20 -12.01 11.16
CA LYS A 45 -10.52 -11.38 11.33
C LYS A 45 -11.43 -11.65 10.13
N LYS A 46 -10.91 -11.57 8.90
CA LYS A 46 -11.67 -11.90 7.69
C LYS A 46 -12.04 -13.38 7.65
N LEU A 47 -11.09 -14.28 7.89
CA LEU A 47 -11.32 -15.73 7.94
C LEU A 47 -12.46 -16.08 8.91
N ASN A 48 -12.41 -15.57 10.14
CA ASN A 48 -13.46 -15.81 11.14
C ASN A 48 -14.84 -15.30 10.70
N ARG A 49 -14.91 -14.16 10.01
CA ARG A 49 -16.16 -13.62 9.47
C ARG A 49 -16.70 -14.49 8.33
N SER A 50 -15.83 -14.89 7.41
CA SER A 50 -16.17 -15.73 6.27
C SER A 50 -16.65 -17.12 6.70
N LEU A 51 -16.00 -17.73 7.70
CA LEU A 51 -16.44 -19.01 8.29
C LEU A 51 -17.83 -18.91 8.92
N LYS A 52 -18.12 -17.85 9.68
CA LYS A 52 -19.45 -17.65 10.28
C LYS A 52 -20.58 -17.58 9.26
N THR A 53 -20.32 -17.00 8.09
CA THR A 53 -21.34 -16.87 7.04
C THR A 53 -21.46 -18.12 6.18
N ILE A 54 -20.58 -19.12 6.31
CA ILE A 54 -20.68 -20.41 5.59
C ILE A 54 -21.79 -21.29 6.16
N LEU A 55 -22.07 -21.15 7.45
CA LEU A 55 -23.09 -21.93 8.17
C LEU A 55 -24.51 -21.75 7.62
N ASN A 56 -24.73 -20.76 6.74
CA ASN A 56 -26.03 -20.43 6.16
C ASN A 56 -26.06 -20.57 4.62
N LEU A 57 -25.18 -21.38 4.02
CA LEU A 57 -25.09 -21.50 2.57
C LEU A 57 -26.13 -22.45 1.98
N THR A 58 -26.77 -22.00 0.90
CA THR A 58 -27.64 -22.80 0.01
C THR A 58 -27.11 -22.75 -1.43
N ASP A 59 -25.78 -22.63 -1.59
CA ASP A 59 -25.14 -22.42 -2.87
C ASP A 59 -24.90 -23.75 -3.63
N GLY A 60 -24.73 -23.66 -4.95
CA GLY A 60 -24.33 -24.79 -5.79
C GLY A 60 -22.90 -25.29 -5.50
N PHE A 61 -22.61 -26.54 -5.89
CA PHE A 61 -21.35 -27.23 -5.61
C PHE A 61 -20.10 -26.42 -6.03
N ASP A 62 -20.11 -25.80 -7.21
CA ASP A 62 -18.98 -25.01 -7.71
C ASP A 62 -18.71 -23.76 -6.85
N SER A 63 -19.76 -23.11 -6.35
CA SER A 63 -19.61 -21.98 -5.42
C SER A 63 -19.06 -22.45 -4.08
N ILE A 64 -19.47 -23.62 -3.58
CA ILE A 64 -18.92 -24.21 -2.35
C ILE A 64 -17.42 -24.48 -2.51
N LEU A 65 -17.00 -25.07 -3.62
CA LEU A 65 -15.59 -25.34 -3.91
C LEU A 65 -14.77 -24.03 -4.00
N ALA A 66 -15.29 -23.03 -4.71
CA ALA A 66 -14.67 -21.70 -4.79
C ALA A 66 -14.53 -21.04 -3.40
N ILE A 67 -15.58 -21.14 -2.57
CA ILE A 67 -15.57 -20.63 -1.20
C ILE A 67 -14.51 -21.34 -0.37
N GLN A 68 -14.46 -22.67 -0.40
CA GLN A 68 -13.46 -23.46 0.32
C GLN A 68 -12.04 -23.06 -0.09
N LEU A 69 -11.77 -22.99 -1.40
CA LEU A 69 -10.48 -22.55 -1.92
C LEU A 69 -10.10 -21.15 -1.43
N SER A 70 -11.07 -20.22 -1.36
CA SER A 70 -10.82 -18.86 -0.87
C SER A 70 -10.54 -18.81 0.65
N LEU A 71 -11.07 -19.75 1.44
CA LEU A 71 -10.76 -19.88 2.86
C LEU A 71 -9.37 -20.48 3.08
N ASP A 72 -9.03 -21.51 2.31
CA ASP A 72 -7.71 -22.14 2.34
C ASP A 72 -6.64 -21.10 1.98
N LEU A 73 -6.91 -20.26 0.98
CA LEU A 73 -6.07 -19.10 0.64
C LEU A 73 -5.85 -18.17 1.84
N LEU A 74 -6.93 -17.72 2.50
CA LEU A 74 -6.86 -16.86 3.69
C LEU A 74 -6.06 -17.52 4.83
N SER A 75 -6.32 -18.80 5.07
CA SER A 75 -5.71 -19.57 6.15
C SER A 75 -4.21 -19.79 5.92
N ASN A 76 -3.84 -20.23 4.72
CA ASN A 76 -2.45 -20.51 4.33
C ASN A 76 -1.62 -19.24 4.30
N THR A 77 -2.13 -18.15 3.69
CA THR A 77 -1.44 -16.85 3.67
C THR A 77 -1.16 -16.38 5.09
N ARG A 78 -2.16 -16.46 5.99
CA ARG A 78 -1.99 -16.10 7.40
C ARG A 78 -0.93 -16.97 8.08
N LEU A 79 -0.94 -18.28 7.83
CA LEU A 79 -0.01 -19.23 8.44
C LEU A 79 1.44 -18.95 8.00
N GLU A 80 1.68 -18.65 6.73
CA GLU A 80 3.03 -18.29 6.25
C GLU A 80 3.53 -17.00 6.90
N ILE A 81 2.66 -16.00 7.06
CA ILE A 81 2.99 -14.78 7.80
C ILE A 81 3.29 -15.09 9.27
N GLU A 82 2.53 -15.97 9.92
CA GLU A 82 2.77 -16.37 11.31
C GLU A 82 4.07 -17.18 11.48
N LYS A 83 4.42 -18.03 10.51
CA LYS A 83 5.72 -18.71 10.47
C LYS A 83 6.86 -17.72 10.36
N ALA A 84 6.77 -16.74 9.47
CA ALA A 84 7.77 -15.69 9.38
C ALA A 84 7.91 -14.90 10.69
N LEU A 85 6.78 -14.55 11.31
CA LEU A 85 6.73 -13.86 12.62
C LEU A 85 7.37 -14.67 13.75
N ALA A 86 7.42 -16.01 13.67
CA ALA A 86 8.15 -16.84 14.64
C ALA A 86 9.66 -16.55 14.63
N TYR A 87 10.18 -16.04 13.51
CA TYR A 87 11.58 -15.60 13.32
C TYR A 87 11.71 -14.07 13.33
N ARG A 88 10.89 -13.38 14.12
CA ARG A 88 10.80 -11.90 14.18
C ARG A 88 12.14 -11.17 14.12
N ASN A 89 13.15 -11.63 14.85
CA ASN A 89 14.45 -10.97 14.95
C ASN A 89 15.25 -10.98 13.62
N LEU A 90 14.84 -11.80 12.66
CA LEU A 90 15.47 -11.95 11.34
C LEU A 90 14.68 -11.25 10.22
N ILE A 91 13.52 -10.66 10.53
CA ILE A 91 12.67 -10.02 9.52
C ILE A 91 13.23 -8.63 9.20
N THR A 92 14.06 -8.56 8.17
CA THR A 92 14.41 -7.28 7.52
C THR A 92 13.30 -6.84 6.58
N GLY A 93 13.33 -5.58 6.13
CA GLY A 93 12.35 -5.11 5.15
C GLY A 93 12.43 -5.87 3.82
N ASP A 94 13.62 -6.27 3.36
CA ASP A 94 13.80 -7.05 2.13
C ASP A 94 13.25 -8.48 2.27
N VAL A 95 13.49 -9.12 3.41
CA VAL A 95 12.93 -10.45 3.74
C VAL A 95 11.41 -10.38 3.78
N ALA A 96 10.85 -9.35 4.43
CA ALA A 96 9.41 -9.16 4.49
C ALA A 96 8.80 -8.89 3.10
N ILE A 97 9.46 -8.09 2.26
CA ILE A 97 9.02 -7.86 0.88
C ILE A 97 9.05 -9.15 0.06
N SER A 98 10.13 -9.93 0.17
CA SER A 98 10.28 -11.20 -0.57
C SER A 98 9.19 -12.20 -0.20
N LEU A 99 8.87 -12.31 1.10
CA LEU A 99 7.74 -13.11 1.59
C LEU A 99 6.41 -12.62 1.01
N LEU A 100 6.16 -11.31 1.06
CA LEU A 100 4.93 -10.73 0.54
C LEU A 100 4.81 -10.95 -0.97
N ASP A 101 5.91 -10.86 -1.73
CA ASP A 101 5.95 -11.14 -3.16
C ASP A 101 5.61 -12.58 -3.50
N GLU A 102 6.13 -13.53 -2.74
CA GLU A 102 5.79 -14.94 -2.89
C GLU A 102 4.29 -15.18 -2.67
N GLU A 103 3.73 -14.63 -1.58
CA GLU A 103 2.31 -14.79 -1.26
C GLU A 103 1.41 -14.05 -2.27
N ILE A 104 1.80 -12.86 -2.73
CA ILE A 104 1.14 -12.13 -3.81
C ILE A 104 1.10 -12.98 -5.08
N GLY A 105 2.22 -13.60 -5.46
CA GLY A 105 2.31 -14.47 -6.63
C GLY A 105 1.35 -15.67 -6.56
N LYS A 106 1.28 -16.33 -5.40
CA LYS A 106 0.35 -17.46 -5.15
C LYS A 106 -1.11 -17.01 -5.31
N VAL A 107 -1.49 -15.91 -4.65
CA VAL A 107 -2.87 -15.39 -4.71
C VAL A 107 -3.24 -14.95 -6.13
N LEU A 108 -2.35 -14.26 -6.85
CA LEU A 108 -2.60 -13.83 -8.22
C LEU A 108 -2.77 -15.00 -9.19
N THR A 109 -1.98 -16.06 -9.03
CA THR A 109 -2.10 -17.29 -9.83
C THR A 109 -3.48 -17.90 -9.65
N LEU A 110 -3.96 -18.00 -8.41
CA LEU A 110 -5.30 -18.49 -8.11
C LEU A 110 -6.40 -17.60 -8.68
N ILE A 111 -6.30 -16.27 -8.55
CA ILE A 111 -7.28 -15.34 -9.13
C ILE A 111 -7.34 -15.48 -10.66
N LYS A 112 -6.19 -15.60 -11.34
CA LYS A 112 -6.10 -15.70 -12.80
C LYS A 112 -6.60 -17.04 -13.36
N SER A 113 -6.55 -18.11 -12.56
CA SER A 113 -7.04 -19.43 -12.96
C SER A 113 -8.56 -19.50 -13.16
N GLY A 114 -9.30 -18.49 -12.72
CA GLY A 114 -10.75 -18.41 -12.87
C GLY A 114 -11.53 -19.18 -11.82
N HIS A 115 -10.89 -19.85 -10.85
CA HIS A 115 -11.58 -20.62 -9.79
C HIS A 115 -12.56 -19.82 -8.91
N PHE A 116 -12.57 -18.48 -9.00
CA PHE A 116 -13.46 -17.61 -8.23
C PHE A 116 -14.54 -16.91 -9.07
N THR A 117 -14.61 -17.14 -10.40
CA THR A 117 -15.54 -16.40 -11.28
C THR A 117 -17.00 -16.60 -10.90
N ASP A 118 -17.35 -17.81 -10.48
CA ASP A 118 -18.73 -18.21 -10.26
C ASP A 118 -19.19 -18.01 -8.80
N SER A 119 -18.32 -17.46 -7.95
CA SER A 119 -18.63 -17.14 -6.56
C SER A 119 -18.15 -15.73 -6.20
N PRO A 120 -19.04 -14.72 -6.25
CA PRO A 120 -18.72 -13.34 -5.84
C PRO A 120 -18.11 -13.26 -4.44
N ARG A 121 -18.52 -14.18 -3.56
CA ARG A 121 -18.03 -14.28 -2.20
C ARG A 121 -16.61 -14.82 -2.12
N ALA A 122 -16.30 -15.88 -2.87
CA ALA A 122 -14.93 -16.39 -2.98
C ALA A 122 -14.00 -15.33 -3.58
N LEU A 123 -14.46 -14.65 -4.64
CA LEU A 123 -13.73 -13.55 -5.27
C LEU A 123 -13.48 -12.40 -4.28
N SER A 124 -14.46 -12.03 -3.46
CA SER A 124 -14.28 -11.01 -2.42
C SER A 124 -13.24 -11.40 -1.37
N ASN A 125 -13.16 -12.68 -0.99
CA ASN A 125 -12.12 -13.16 -0.07
C ASN A 125 -10.73 -13.10 -0.71
N ALA A 126 -10.60 -13.53 -1.97
CA ALA A 126 -9.34 -13.49 -2.71
C ALA A 126 -8.86 -12.04 -2.90
N LEU A 127 -9.76 -11.14 -3.33
CA LEU A 127 -9.48 -9.71 -3.49
C LEU A 127 -9.13 -9.04 -2.15
N PHE A 128 -9.81 -9.40 -1.06
CA PHE A 128 -9.43 -8.90 0.26
C PHE A 128 -7.99 -9.33 0.63
N THR A 129 -7.64 -10.60 0.41
CA THR A 129 -6.33 -11.15 0.77
C THR A 129 -5.22 -10.43 0.03
N ILE A 130 -5.35 -10.32 -1.30
CA ILE A 130 -4.34 -9.66 -2.13
C ILE A 130 -4.19 -8.17 -1.80
N ASN A 131 -5.29 -7.48 -1.48
CA ASN A 131 -5.24 -6.07 -1.07
C ASN A 131 -4.44 -5.88 0.21
N GLN A 132 -4.67 -6.73 1.20
CA GLN A 132 -3.96 -6.65 2.47
C GLN A 132 -2.46 -6.92 2.29
N LEU A 133 -2.10 -7.88 1.43
CA LEU A 133 -0.70 -8.13 1.07
C LEU A 133 -0.07 -6.91 0.39
N PHE A 134 -0.76 -6.27 -0.56
CA PHE A 134 -0.28 -5.07 -1.22
C PHE A 134 -0.11 -3.88 -0.27
N CYS A 135 -1.09 -3.61 0.58
CA CYS A 135 -0.99 -2.54 1.57
C CYS A 135 0.21 -2.78 2.50
N ALA A 136 0.39 -4.00 2.99
CA ALA A 136 1.54 -4.36 3.82
C ALA A 136 2.87 -4.14 3.08
N LYS A 137 2.96 -4.58 1.82
CA LYS A 137 4.16 -4.40 0.98
C LYS A 137 4.49 -2.93 0.79
N GLN A 138 3.49 -2.12 0.43
CA GLN A 138 3.68 -0.69 0.20
C GLN A 138 4.04 0.05 1.49
N GLN A 139 3.43 -0.31 2.62
CA GLN A 139 3.81 0.25 3.92
C GLN A 139 5.28 -0.04 4.24
N ILE A 140 5.77 -1.27 4.02
CA ILE A 140 7.18 -1.63 4.23
C ILE A 140 8.08 -0.85 3.26
N LYS A 141 7.78 -0.83 1.96
CA LYS A 141 8.57 -0.06 0.97
C LYS A 141 8.69 1.42 1.35
N ASN A 142 7.59 2.02 1.81
CA ASN A 142 7.55 3.44 2.19
C ASN A 142 8.32 3.72 3.50
N GLN A 143 8.19 2.85 4.51
CA GLN A 143 8.82 3.05 5.82
C GLN A 143 10.33 2.78 5.80
N PHE A 144 10.79 1.81 5.00
CA PHE A 144 12.17 1.35 5.00
C PHE A 144 12.99 1.85 3.82
N SER A 145 12.42 2.73 2.99
CA SER A 145 13.07 3.30 1.79
C SER A 145 13.67 2.25 0.86
N ILE A 146 13.07 1.06 0.80
CA ILE A 146 13.53 -0.01 -0.07
C ILE A 146 13.20 0.39 -1.50
N ILE A 147 14.21 0.83 -2.23
CA ILE A 147 14.13 1.11 -3.65
C ILE A 147 13.95 -0.25 -4.32
N THR A 148 12.76 -0.51 -4.86
CA THR A 148 12.60 -1.59 -5.83
C THR A 148 13.55 -1.27 -6.96
N THR A 149 14.65 -2.03 -7.05
CA THR A 149 15.48 -2.03 -8.25
C THR A 149 14.54 -2.47 -9.36
N PRO A 150 14.34 -1.67 -10.42
CA PRO A 150 13.54 -2.13 -11.56
C PRO A 150 14.11 -3.48 -11.96
N ALA A 151 13.27 -4.52 -11.97
CA ALA A 151 13.72 -5.82 -12.44
C ALA A 151 14.26 -5.57 -13.85
N LEU A 152 15.58 -5.73 -14.02
CA LEU A 152 16.24 -5.59 -15.30
C LEU A 152 15.54 -6.53 -16.26
N LEU A 153 14.72 -5.94 -17.13
CA LEU A 153 14.14 -6.60 -18.28
C LEU A 153 15.27 -7.34 -18.99
N ASP A 154 15.10 -8.65 -19.01
CA ASP A 154 15.93 -9.64 -19.64
C ASP A 154 16.36 -9.17 -21.04
N LYS A 155 17.62 -8.74 -21.17
CA LYS A 155 18.29 -8.53 -22.46
C LYS A 155 19.72 -9.05 -22.36
N LYS A 156 19.95 -10.11 -23.14
CA LYS A 156 21.24 -10.76 -23.38
C LYS A 156 22.38 -9.78 -23.70
N ALA A 157 23.52 -10.08 -23.05
CA ALA A 157 24.93 -9.96 -23.48
C ALA A 157 25.67 -8.60 -23.29
N PRO A 158 27.03 -8.59 -23.24
CA PRO A 158 28.01 -9.67 -23.05
C PRO A 158 28.92 -9.51 -21.81
N VAL A 159 29.61 -10.58 -21.46
CA VAL A 159 30.68 -10.65 -20.44
C VAL A 159 31.76 -9.60 -20.72
N LEU A 160 32.04 -8.73 -19.75
CA LEU A 160 33.27 -7.92 -19.68
C LEU A 160 33.96 -8.17 -18.35
N GLN A 161 35.27 -8.39 -18.43
CA GLN A 161 36.18 -8.81 -17.36
C GLN A 161 36.33 -7.79 -16.22
N PRO A 162 36.78 -8.21 -15.02
CA PRO A 162 36.81 -7.37 -13.83
C PRO A 162 37.99 -6.40 -13.86
N GLY A 163 37.70 -5.13 -14.15
CA GLY A 163 38.62 -4.02 -13.89
C GLY A 163 38.53 -3.57 -12.43
N SER A 164 39.63 -3.68 -11.71
CA SER A 164 39.83 -3.17 -10.35
C SER A 164 39.69 -1.65 -10.29
N GLY A 165 38.47 -1.16 -10.12
CA GLY A 165 38.17 0.21 -9.75
C GLY A 165 37.44 0.21 -8.41
N THR A 166 38.03 0.83 -7.41
CA THR A 166 37.36 1.12 -6.13
C THR A 166 35.97 1.71 -6.39
N PRO A 167 34.91 1.26 -5.68
CA PRO A 167 33.60 1.86 -5.83
C PRO A 167 33.73 3.31 -5.35
N LYS A 168 33.77 4.26 -6.31
CA LYS A 168 33.50 5.65 -6.00
C LYS A 168 32.06 5.69 -5.52
N GLN A 169 31.93 5.73 -4.20
CA GLN A 169 30.72 6.03 -3.48
C GLN A 169 30.14 7.30 -4.10
N LEU A 170 29.06 7.15 -4.87
CA LEU A 170 28.26 8.28 -5.34
C LEU A 170 27.86 9.06 -4.09
N PRO A 171 28.06 10.39 -4.06
CA PRO A 171 27.69 11.19 -2.89
C PRO A 171 26.20 10.97 -2.63
N LEU A 172 25.89 10.48 -1.43
CA LEU A 172 24.54 10.48 -0.90
C LEU A 172 24.18 11.94 -0.64
N THR A 173 23.70 12.65 -1.66
CA THR A 173 23.18 14.00 -1.52
C THR A 173 21.83 13.92 -0.80
N THR A 174 21.91 13.92 0.53
CA THR A 174 20.81 14.29 1.43
C THR A 174 20.55 15.80 1.27
N GLY A 175 19.86 16.15 0.19
CA GLY A 175 19.21 17.45 0.00
C GLY A 175 17.84 17.16 -0.60
N ALA A 176 16.79 17.25 0.21
CA ALA A 176 15.41 16.97 -0.21
C ALA A 176 14.91 18.07 -1.15
N THR A 177 15.34 18.06 -2.41
CA THR A 177 14.62 18.74 -3.48
C THR A 177 13.31 18.00 -3.69
N GLY A 178 12.18 18.67 -3.48
CA GLY A 178 10.85 18.09 -3.66
C GLY A 178 10.71 17.39 -5.02
N ARG A 179 10.01 16.25 -5.04
CA ARG A 179 9.77 15.50 -6.28
C ARG A 179 8.80 16.27 -7.18
N ARG A 180 8.90 16.09 -8.49
CA ARG A 180 7.94 16.68 -9.43
C ARG A 180 6.98 15.60 -9.95
N MET A 181 5.69 15.78 -9.73
CA MET A 181 4.65 14.94 -10.32
C MET A 181 4.28 15.49 -11.70
N ILE A 182 4.60 14.71 -12.73
CA ILE A 182 4.28 14.98 -14.13
C ILE A 182 2.93 14.36 -14.46
N ILE A 183 1.98 15.18 -14.89
CA ILE A 183 0.65 14.73 -15.30
C ILE A 183 0.41 15.19 -16.73
N HIS A 184 0.24 14.25 -17.65
CA HIS A 184 -0.09 14.59 -19.03
C HIS A 184 -1.53 15.13 -19.14
N SER A 185 -1.77 16.10 -20.02
CA SER A 185 -3.12 16.65 -20.24
C SER A 185 -4.11 15.58 -20.68
N SER A 186 -3.66 14.54 -21.40
CA SER A 186 -4.49 13.38 -21.75
C SER A 186 -5.04 12.64 -20.53
N VAL A 187 -4.27 12.53 -19.44
CA VAL A 187 -4.74 11.95 -18.18
C VAL A 187 -5.84 12.83 -17.58
N LEU A 188 -5.68 14.15 -17.62
CA LEU A 188 -6.71 15.07 -17.12
C LEU A 188 -8.00 14.99 -17.94
N VAL A 189 -7.89 14.90 -19.26
CA VAL A 189 -9.05 14.70 -20.15
C VAL A 189 -9.76 13.38 -19.85
N GLN A 190 -8.99 12.29 -19.66
CA GLN A 190 -9.56 10.99 -19.28
C GLN A 190 -10.26 11.04 -17.92
N LEU A 191 -9.68 11.73 -16.93
CA LEU A 191 -10.31 11.97 -15.63
C LEU A 191 -11.63 12.73 -15.80
N ASN A 192 -11.65 13.80 -16.60
CA ASN A 192 -12.87 14.57 -16.86
C ASN A 192 -13.97 13.74 -17.53
N GLN A 193 -13.62 12.84 -18.44
CA GLN A 193 -14.60 11.94 -19.06
C GLN A 193 -15.12 10.88 -18.09
N SER A 194 -14.28 10.45 -17.15
CA SER A 194 -14.58 9.31 -16.26
C SER A 194 -15.22 9.73 -14.94
N LEU A 195 -15.00 10.96 -14.48
CA LEU A 195 -15.45 11.47 -13.18
C LEU A 195 -16.88 12.02 -13.19
N PHE A 196 -17.52 12.15 -14.35
CA PHE A 196 -18.87 12.70 -14.46
C PHE A 196 -19.86 11.66 -15.03
N PRO A 197 -21.10 11.58 -14.50
CA PRO A 197 -21.75 12.46 -13.52
C PRO A 197 -21.06 12.45 -12.15
N ALA A 198 -21.17 13.57 -11.42
CA ALA A 198 -20.34 13.85 -10.25
C ALA A 198 -20.49 12.78 -9.15
N GLU A 199 -19.54 12.81 -8.21
CA GLU A 199 -19.39 11.87 -7.08
C GLU A 199 -18.81 10.51 -7.49
N ARG A 200 -17.88 10.56 -8.43
CA ARG A 200 -17.03 9.43 -8.78
C ARG A 200 -15.65 9.55 -8.15
N MET A 201 -15.03 8.39 -7.92
CA MET A 201 -13.71 8.25 -7.33
C MET A 201 -12.80 7.45 -8.26
N ILE A 202 -11.66 8.04 -8.60
CA ILE A 202 -10.63 7.44 -9.45
C ILE A 202 -9.30 7.46 -8.71
N VAL A 203 -8.49 6.44 -8.93
CA VAL A 203 -7.09 6.41 -8.51
C VAL A 203 -6.20 6.29 -9.74
N ALA A 204 -5.02 6.89 -9.69
CA ALA A 204 -4.05 6.83 -10.78
C ALA A 204 -2.70 6.31 -10.30
N ALA A 205 -2.08 5.53 -11.19
CA ALA A 205 -0.78 4.94 -11.02
C ALA A 205 0.33 5.98 -11.24
N GLY A 206 1.36 5.94 -10.40
CA GLY A 206 2.60 6.68 -10.60
C GLY A 206 3.78 5.74 -10.78
N VAL A 207 4.69 6.12 -11.67
CA VAL A 207 6.02 5.52 -11.80
C VAL A 207 7.07 6.55 -11.39
N LYS A 208 8.09 6.11 -10.64
CA LYS A 208 9.23 6.98 -10.30
C LYS A 208 10.25 6.93 -11.42
N CYS A 209 10.59 8.09 -11.98
CA CYS A 209 11.60 8.25 -13.02
C CYS A 209 12.63 9.28 -12.54
N GLY A 210 13.68 8.81 -11.87
CA GLY A 210 14.66 9.70 -11.24
C GLY A 210 14.03 10.58 -10.16
N GLY A 211 14.11 11.90 -10.31
CA GLY A 211 13.51 12.89 -9.40
C GLY A 211 12.00 13.12 -9.60
N ASP A 212 11.45 12.59 -10.69
CA ASP A 212 10.08 12.85 -11.12
C ASP A 212 9.16 11.63 -10.87
N ILE A 213 7.87 11.90 -10.74
CA ILE A 213 6.79 10.93 -10.65
C ILE A 213 5.91 11.12 -11.88
N SER A 214 5.91 10.19 -12.82
CA SER A 214 5.01 10.26 -13.97
C SER A 214 3.70 9.56 -13.64
N VAL A 215 2.58 10.27 -13.79
CA VAL A 215 1.23 9.71 -13.57
C VAL A 215 0.68 9.14 -14.87
N GLY A 216 0.18 7.92 -14.80
CA GLY A 216 -0.52 7.22 -15.87
C GLY A 216 -1.64 6.37 -15.29
N GLY A 217 -2.06 5.32 -16.02
CA GLY A 217 -2.99 4.27 -15.57
C GLY A 217 -4.06 4.71 -14.56
N VAL A 218 -5.24 5.09 -15.04
CA VAL A 218 -6.36 5.49 -14.18
C VAL A 218 -7.33 4.33 -13.97
N TYR A 219 -7.89 4.23 -12.77
CA TYR A 219 -8.80 3.17 -12.38
C TYR A 219 -10.02 3.77 -11.69
N ASP A 220 -11.21 3.53 -12.24
CA ASP A 220 -12.47 3.85 -11.56
C ASP A 220 -12.64 2.88 -10.38
N VAL A 221 -12.71 3.47 -9.19
CA VAL A 221 -12.89 2.73 -7.93
C VAL A 221 -14.15 3.18 -7.21
N THR A 222 -15.08 3.81 -7.92
CA THR A 222 -16.32 4.35 -7.35
C THR A 222 -17.13 3.22 -6.70
N GLY A 223 -17.44 3.39 -5.41
CA GLY A 223 -18.36 2.55 -4.64
C GLY A 223 -19.63 3.32 -4.30
N GLU A 224 -20.02 3.32 -3.03
CA GLU A 224 -21.15 4.12 -2.55
C GLU A 224 -20.92 5.61 -2.80
N ALA A 225 -21.86 6.23 -3.52
CA ALA A 225 -21.86 7.65 -3.86
C ALA A 225 -23.20 8.28 -3.50
N SER A 226 -23.15 9.51 -2.98
CA SER A 226 -24.31 10.31 -2.60
C SER A 226 -23.93 11.78 -2.63
N GLN A 227 -24.92 12.69 -2.64
CA GLN A 227 -24.69 14.15 -2.62
C GLN A 227 -23.72 14.65 -1.52
N ALA A 228 -23.49 13.85 -0.49
CA ALA A 228 -22.61 14.14 0.64
C ALA A 228 -21.16 13.64 0.46
N GLY A 229 -20.88 12.86 -0.59
CA GLY A 229 -19.55 12.31 -0.86
C GLY A 229 -19.55 10.92 -1.52
N VAL A 230 -18.36 10.49 -1.90
CA VAL A 230 -18.09 9.20 -2.55
C VAL A 230 -17.08 8.39 -1.74
N LYS A 231 -17.25 7.06 -1.71
CA LYS A 231 -16.28 6.11 -1.17
C LYS A 231 -15.73 5.21 -2.26
N ALA A 232 -14.52 4.71 -2.05
CA ALA A 232 -13.97 3.66 -2.89
C ALA A 232 -14.70 2.33 -2.65
N ASP A 233 -15.06 1.62 -3.71
CA ASP A 233 -15.35 0.19 -3.63
C ASP A 233 -14.05 -0.56 -3.33
N ALA A 234 -14.04 -1.34 -2.26
CA ALA A 234 -12.85 -2.04 -1.80
C ALA A 234 -12.34 -3.10 -2.79
N ASN A 235 -13.24 -3.71 -3.57
CA ASN A 235 -12.85 -4.71 -4.58
C ASN A 235 -12.24 -4.04 -5.80
N LEU A 236 -12.83 -2.93 -6.29
CA LEU A 236 -12.30 -2.16 -7.42
C LEU A 236 -10.95 -1.53 -7.09
N LEU A 237 -10.84 -0.90 -5.91
CA LEU A 237 -9.56 -0.39 -5.43
C LEU A 237 -8.52 -1.49 -5.36
N GLY A 238 -8.92 -2.67 -4.91
CA GLY A 238 -8.04 -3.82 -4.87
C GLY A 238 -7.48 -4.23 -6.22
N ARG A 239 -8.35 -4.31 -7.22
CA ARG A 239 -7.96 -4.58 -8.61
C ARG A 239 -7.03 -3.51 -9.16
N ALA A 240 -7.27 -2.24 -8.84
CA ALA A 240 -6.39 -1.14 -9.22
C ALA A 240 -5.00 -1.30 -8.60
N LEU A 241 -4.91 -1.63 -7.30
CA LEU A 241 -3.63 -1.85 -6.61
C LEU A 241 -2.88 -3.07 -7.15
N ILE A 242 -3.58 -4.16 -7.45
CA ILE A 242 -3.02 -5.32 -8.15
C ILE A 242 -2.40 -4.89 -9.49
N ALA A 243 -3.17 -4.17 -10.31
CA ALA A 243 -2.72 -3.72 -11.62
C ALA A 243 -1.48 -2.80 -11.49
N MET A 244 -1.49 -1.91 -10.50
CA MET A 244 -0.35 -1.04 -10.20
C MET A 244 0.90 -1.85 -9.87
N GLU A 245 0.80 -2.85 -8.99
CA GLU A 245 1.97 -3.66 -8.67
C GLU A 245 2.48 -4.44 -9.90
N THR A 246 1.59 -5.07 -10.65
CA THR A 246 1.98 -5.86 -11.83
C THR A 246 2.68 -5.04 -12.91
N THR A 247 2.55 -3.72 -12.85
CA THR A 247 3.19 -2.76 -13.75
C THR A 247 4.31 -1.96 -13.08
N GLU A 248 4.76 -2.37 -11.89
CA GLU A 248 5.77 -1.69 -11.07
C GLU A 248 5.45 -0.20 -10.80
N THR A 249 4.16 0.13 -10.72
CA THR A 249 3.66 1.45 -10.37
C THR A 249 3.10 1.46 -8.95
N TYR A 250 2.72 2.64 -8.45
CA TYR A 250 2.13 2.79 -7.12
C TYR A 250 0.97 3.77 -7.11
N PHE A 251 0.14 3.71 -6.07
CA PHE A 251 -0.97 4.65 -5.89
C PHE A 251 -0.44 6.07 -5.63
N ALA A 252 -0.45 6.89 -6.67
CA ALA A 252 0.20 8.20 -6.67
C ALA A 252 -0.78 9.37 -6.64
N LEU A 253 -1.98 9.18 -7.20
CA LEU A 253 -2.99 10.22 -7.29
C LEU A 253 -4.37 9.65 -6.95
N TRP A 254 -5.05 10.27 -5.99
CA TRP A 254 -6.47 10.05 -5.73
C TRP A 254 -7.26 11.24 -6.30
N VAL A 255 -8.31 10.98 -7.08
CA VAL A 255 -9.15 12.03 -7.66
C VAL A 255 -10.62 11.71 -7.42
N HIS A 256 -11.39 12.73 -7.03
CA HIS A 256 -12.84 12.64 -7.07
C HIS A 256 -13.47 13.90 -7.64
N SER A 257 -14.75 13.80 -7.97
CA SER A 257 -15.52 14.93 -8.48
C SER A 257 -16.45 15.54 -7.45
N HIS A 258 -16.56 16.86 -7.46
CA HIS A 258 -17.62 17.60 -6.77
C HIS A 258 -18.72 18.04 -7.75
N PRO A 259 -19.99 18.12 -7.31
CA PRO A 259 -21.10 18.53 -8.17
C PRO A 259 -21.12 20.03 -8.51
N GLY A 260 -20.35 20.85 -7.77
CA GLY A 260 -20.29 22.30 -7.95
C GLY A 260 -19.57 22.76 -9.23
N GLN A 261 -19.41 24.07 -9.36
CA GLN A 261 -18.71 24.74 -10.46
C GLN A 261 -17.74 25.82 -9.93
N GLY A 262 -16.73 26.13 -10.73
CA GLY A 262 -15.71 27.13 -10.48
C GLY A 262 -14.56 26.64 -9.61
N LYS A 263 -13.43 27.35 -9.68
CA LYS A 263 -12.21 27.02 -8.91
C LYS A 263 -12.42 26.85 -7.39
N ASN A 264 -13.43 27.50 -6.81
CA ASN A 264 -13.71 27.43 -5.38
C ASN A 264 -14.46 26.15 -4.98
N ALA A 265 -15.21 25.53 -5.89
CA ALA A 265 -15.89 24.26 -5.64
C ALA A 265 -14.92 23.06 -5.59
N THR A 266 -13.66 23.25 -5.98
CA THR A 266 -12.59 22.25 -5.90
C THR A 266 -11.93 22.16 -4.52
N ARG A 267 -12.41 22.90 -3.51
CA ARG A 267 -11.82 22.89 -2.17
C ARG A 267 -12.15 21.56 -1.46
N PRO A 268 -11.18 20.94 -0.76
CA PRO A 268 -11.46 19.75 0.03
C PRO A 268 -12.39 20.07 1.20
N SER A 269 -13.36 19.19 1.42
CA SER A 269 -14.21 19.13 2.60
C SER A 269 -13.48 18.48 3.79
N SER A 270 -14.09 18.52 4.98
CA SER A 270 -13.58 17.78 6.14
C SER A 270 -13.54 16.27 5.92
N ILE A 271 -14.47 15.72 5.12
CA ILE A 271 -14.49 14.29 4.76
C ILE A 271 -13.27 13.97 3.91
N ASP A 272 -12.93 14.81 2.94
CA ASP A 272 -11.78 14.61 2.06
C ASP A 272 -10.47 14.62 2.85
N LEU A 273 -10.34 15.57 3.79
CA LEU A 273 -9.16 15.68 4.67
C LEU A 273 -8.99 14.43 5.55
N ASN A 274 -10.08 13.89 6.10
CA ASN A 274 -10.03 12.66 6.88
C ASN A 274 -9.66 11.45 6.00
N GLN A 275 -10.21 11.39 4.78
CA GLN A 275 -9.91 10.33 3.82
C GLN A 275 -8.44 10.35 3.39
N GLU A 276 -7.84 11.54 3.19
CA GLU A 276 -6.40 11.67 2.97
C GLU A 276 -5.59 11.09 4.14
N GLN A 277 -5.95 11.42 5.38
CA GLN A 277 -5.24 10.91 6.55
C GLN A 277 -5.30 9.38 6.64
N ASP A 278 -6.43 8.79 6.23
CA ASP A 278 -6.57 7.34 6.14
C ASP A 278 -5.68 6.76 5.04
N TRP A 279 -5.63 7.38 3.86
CA TRP A 279 -4.74 6.95 2.79
C TRP A 279 -3.26 7.02 3.17
N LEU A 280 -2.82 8.08 3.84
CA LEU A 280 -1.42 8.26 4.21
C LEU A 280 -0.91 7.24 5.24
N LYS A 281 -1.80 6.47 5.90
CA LYS A 281 -1.39 5.38 6.82
C LYS A 281 -0.83 4.18 6.07
N ASP A 282 -1.41 3.87 4.92
CA ASP A 282 -1.17 2.61 4.20
C ASP A 282 -0.46 2.83 2.84
N TYR A 283 -0.51 4.05 2.30
CA TYR A 283 0.01 4.37 0.97
C TYR A 283 1.16 5.39 1.01
N SER A 284 1.49 5.96 -0.16
CA SER A 284 2.71 6.76 -0.31
C SER A 284 2.66 8.08 0.45
N PRO A 285 3.74 8.49 1.14
CA PRO A 285 3.86 9.86 1.65
C PRO A 285 3.94 10.93 0.54
N ASN A 286 4.06 10.53 -0.73
CA ASN A 286 4.00 11.38 -1.91
C ASN A 286 2.62 11.37 -2.59
N LEU A 287 1.60 10.75 -1.99
CA LEU A 287 0.24 10.76 -2.53
C LEU A 287 -0.21 12.21 -2.74
N VAL A 288 -0.75 12.47 -3.92
CA VAL A 288 -1.43 13.73 -4.25
C VAL A 288 -2.90 13.44 -4.36
N ASN A 289 -3.73 14.37 -3.90
CA ASN A 289 -5.16 14.29 -4.04
C ASN A 289 -5.62 15.35 -5.04
N ALA A 290 -6.73 15.12 -5.71
CA ALA A 290 -7.32 16.11 -6.59
C ALA A 290 -8.84 16.10 -6.57
N ILE A 291 -9.41 17.28 -6.75
CA ILE A 291 -10.86 17.47 -6.90
C ILE A 291 -11.12 18.13 -8.23
N MET A 292 -11.95 17.50 -9.05
CA MET A 292 -12.45 18.06 -10.31
C MET A 292 -13.92 18.48 -10.17
N VAL A 293 -14.30 19.58 -10.82
CA VAL A 293 -15.68 20.09 -10.83
C VAL A 293 -16.26 20.13 -12.23
N ARG A 294 -17.59 20.28 -12.34
CA ARG A 294 -18.33 20.08 -13.60
C ARG A 294 -17.87 20.98 -14.74
N ASP A 295 -17.42 22.19 -14.43
CA ASP A 295 -16.90 23.17 -15.39
C ASP A 295 -15.37 23.07 -15.56
N ARG A 296 -14.83 21.86 -15.34
CA ARG A 296 -13.47 21.42 -15.72
C ARG A 296 -12.33 22.08 -14.95
N PHE A 297 -12.61 22.74 -13.83
CA PHE A 297 -11.54 23.08 -12.90
C PHE A 297 -11.09 21.83 -12.13
N ILE A 298 -9.78 21.73 -11.90
CA ILE A 298 -9.17 20.72 -11.05
C ILE A 298 -8.20 21.40 -10.08
N ARG A 299 -8.27 21.01 -8.81
CA ARG A 299 -7.30 21.39 -7.78
C ARG A 299 -6.54 20.17 -7.32
N PHE A 300 -5.22 20.26 -7.31
CA PHE A 300 -4.35 19.31 -6.61
C PHE A 300 -4.08 19.81 -5.20
N TRP A 301 -4.15 18.92 -4.23
CA TRP A 301 -3.98 19.22 -2.82
C TRP A 301 -3.41 18.02 -2.06
N GLY A 302 -3.10 18.23 -0.78
CA GLY A 302 -2.67 17.19 0.14
C GLY A 302 -1.33 17.50 0.81
N LYS A 303 -0.98 16.69 1.81
CA LYS A 303 0.17 16.92 2.69
C LYS A 303 1.49 16.96 1.94
N SER A 304 1.60 16.18 0.87
CA SER A 304 2.80 16.13 0.02
C SER A 304 3.04 17.46 -0.70
N ILE A 305 1.98 18.17 -1.08
CA ILE A 305 2.04 19.50 -1.69
C ILE A 305 2.30 20.57 -0.64
N GLU A 306 1.57 20.55 0.48
CA GLU A 306 1.73 21.53 1.58
C GLU A 306 3.15 21.57 2.14
N THR A 307 3.79 20.41 2.23
CA THR A 307 5.15 20.26 2.76
C THR A 307 6.23 20.38 1.68
N ASN A 308 5.87 20.78 0.46
CA ASN A 308 6.77 20.87 -0.71
C ASN A 308 7.52 19.57 -1.02
N ARG A 309 7.00 18.41 -0.57
CA ARG A 309 7.55 17.10 -0.92
C ARG A 309 7.26 16.75 -2.37
N VAL A 310 6.13 17.22 -2.91
CA VAL A 310 5.72 17.05 -4.31
C VAL A 310 5.29 18.39 -4.88
N THR A 311 5.71 18.68 -6.12
CA THR A 311 5.24 19.80 -6.93
C THR A 311 4.53 19.29 -8.19
N ILE A 312 3.46 19.93 -8.62
CA ILE A 312 2.68 19.49 -9.79
C ILE A 312 3.16 20.19 -11.05
N LYS A 313 3.43 19.41 -12.11
CA LYS A 313 3.69 19.89 -13.46
C LYS A 313 2.75 19.18 -14.44
N VAL A 314 1.82 19.94 -15.01
CA VAL A 314 0.98 19.46 -16.11
C VAL A 314 1.72 19.66 -17.43
N VAL A 315 1.71 18.64 -18.30
CA VAL A 315 2.39 18.66 -19.61
C VAL A 315 1.39 18.36 -20.72
N GLY A 316 1.41 19.16 -21.78
CA GLY A 316 0.51 19.04 -22.94
C GLY A 316 -0.32 20.30 -23.15
N SER A 317 -1.12 20.31 -24.21
CA SER A 317 -2.07 21.38 -24.55
C SER A 317 -3.45 21.12 -23.94
N GLY A 318 -4.35 22.10 -24.04
CA GLY A 318 -5.75 21.98 -23.59
C GLY A 318 -5.96 22.14 -22.08
N VAL A 319 -4.94 22.62 -21.36
CA VAL A 319 -5.00 22.82 -19.91
C VAL A 319 -4.34 24.14 -19.53
N GLN A 320 -5.12 25.02 -18.94
CA GLN A 320 -4.64 26.30 -18.43
C GLN A 320 -4.34 26.20 -16.93
N LYS A 321 -3.16 26.68 -16.52
CA LYS A 321 -2.87 26.90 -15.10
C LYS A 321 -3.52 28.22 -14.66
N ILE A 322 -4.40 28.14 -13.66
CA ILE A 322 -5.18 29.29 -13.16
C ILE A 322 -4.50 29.88 -11.92
N GLU A 323 -4.10 29.02 -10.99
CA GLU A 323 -3.46 29.36 -9.71
C GLU A 323 -2.46 28.26 -9.33
N PRO A 324 -1.64 28.43 -8.28
CA PRO A 324 -0.88 27.32 -7.71
C PRO A 324 -1.77 26.10 -7.46
N ASN A 325 -1.42 24.99 -8.12
CA ASN A 325 -2.13 23.71 -8.06
C ASN A 325 -3.59 23.72 -8.54
N ILE A 326 -4.06 24.80 -9.19
CA ILE A 326 -5.38 24.84 -9.83
C ILE A 326 -5.21 24.99 -11.34
N TYR A 327 -5.88 24.10 -12.06
CA TYR A 327 -5.89 24.07 -13.52
C TYR A 327 -7.33 24.05 -14.02
N LYS A 328 -7.52 24.40 -15.29
CA LYS A 328 -8.78 24.27 -16.00
C LYS A 328 -8.52 23.59 -17.32
N LEU A 329 -9.33 22.59 -17.67
CA LEU A 329 -9.30 22.02 -19.01
C LEU A 329 -10.14 22.90 -19.94
N ASP A 330 -9.63 23.10 -21.16
CA ASP A 330 -10.34 23.80 -22.24
C ASP A 330 -11.56 22.99 -22.70
#